data_AF-A0A2V9R0P0-F1
#
_entry.id   AF-A0A2V9R0P0-F1
#
_cell.length_a   1.000
_cell.length_b   1.000
_cell.length_c   1.000
_cell.angle_alpha   90.00
_cell.angle_beta   90.00
_cell.angle_gamma   90.00
#
_symmetry.space_group_name_H-M   'P 1'
#
loop_
_entity.id
_entity.type
_entity.pdbx_description
1 polymer ?
#
loop_
_entity_poly.entity_id
_entity_poly.type
_entity_poly.pdbx_seq_one_letter_code
_entity_poly.pdbx_strand_id
1 'polypeptide(L)'
;MDFEKVLVLLRALHDEGVEYVLIGALGMTVHGVVRATQAVDLFVRPEADSIARLRRALYRVFPEDLTINEITVEDLAGEYPAIRYNSPDGSLSLDFLARLGKAFSYDDLDFEMKTYEGIPVRVATARMLFDMKKDTLRLQDRADAEALKQRFNWGD
;
A
#
# COMPACT_ATOMS: atom_id res chain seq x y z
N MET A 1 -12.17 -5.76 7.57
CA MET A 1 -11.48 -5.95 6.29
C MET A 1 -11.64 -7.40 5.89
N ASP A 2 -12.24 -7.63 4.73
CA ASP A 2 -12.40 -8.95 4.13
C ASP A 2 -11.09 -9.39 3.47
N PHE A 3 -10.49 -10.47 3.95
CA PHE A 3 -9.19 -10.93 3.46
C PHE A 3 -9.26 -11.57 2.08
N GLU A 4 -10.36 -12.25 1.73
CA GLU A 4 -10.52 -12.82 0.38
C GLU A 4 -10.56 -11.69 -0.66
N LYS A 5 -11.26 -10.60 -0.34
CA LYS A 5 -11.28 -9.39 -1.18
C LYS A 5 -9.90 -8.73 -1.30
N VAL A 6 -9.07 -8.76 -0.26
CA VAL A 6 -7.67 -8.31 -0.35
C VAL A 6 -6.89 -9.14 -1.37
N LEU A 7 -7.06 -10.46 -1.39
CA LEU A 7 -6.37 -11.32 -2.37
C LEU A 7 -6.85 -11.04 -3.80
N VAL A 8 -8.15 -10.83 -4.00
CA VAL A 8 -8.71 -10.44 -5.30
C VAL A 8 -8.15 -9.09 -5.75
N LEU A 9 -8.04 -8.10 -4.85
CA LEU A 9 -7.41 -6.81 -5.14
C LEU A 9 -5.93 -6.97 -5.53
N LEU A 10 -5.13 -7.68 -4.75
CA LEU A 10 -3.71 -7.89 -5.04
C LEU A 10 -3.50 -8.58 -6.40
N ARG A 11 -4.35 -9.56 -6.73
CA ARG A 11 -4.35 -10.19 -8.06
C ARG A 11 -4.68 -9.18 -9.15
N ALA A 12 -5.74 -8.39 -9.00
CA ALA A 12 -6.14 -7.39 -9.98
C ALA A 12 -5.06 -6.32 -10.20
N LEU A 13 -4.39 -5.86 -9.14
CA LEU A 13 -3.27 -4.92 -9.23
C LEU A 13 -2.09 -5.51 -10.02
N HIS A 14 -1.77 -6.79 -9.79
CA HIS A 14 -0.74 -7.51 -10.54
C HIS A 14 -1.11 -7.64 -12.02
N ASP A 15 -2.32 -8.13 -12.31
CA ASP A 15 -2.77 -8.43 -13.67
C ASP A 15 -2.90 -7.16 -14.54
N GLU A 16 -3.25 -6.02 -13.93
CA GLU A 16 -3.29 -4.71 -14.60
C GLU A 16 -1.92 -4.03 -14.70
N GLY A 17 -0.88 -4.61 -14.09
CA GLY A 17 0.47 -4.05 -14.10
C GLY A 17 0.55 -2.68 -13.42
N VAL A 18 -0.16 -2.52 -12.30
CA VAL A 18 -0.21 -1.28 -11.54
C VAL A 18 1.15 -0.97 -10.92
N GLU A 19 1.59 0.28 -11.02
CA GLU A 19 2.83 0.75 -10.40
C GLU A 19 2.58 1.17 -8.96
N TYR A 20 2.56 0.16 -8.08
CA TYR A 20 2.39 0.34 -6.64
C TYR A 20 3.51 -0.38 -5.86
N VAL A 21 3.63 -0.01 -4.59
CA VAL A 21 4.40 -0.71 -3.56
C VAL A 21 3.49 -0.89 -2.35
N LEU A 22 3.24 -2.13 -1.95
CA LEU A 22 2.50 -2.46 -0.74
C LEU A 22 3.33 -2.05 0.48
N ILE A 23 2.74 -1.22 1.33
CA ILE A 23 3.36 -0.74 2.57
C ILE A 23 2.48 -1.05 3.78
N GLY A 24 2.73 -0.40 4.90
CA GLY A 24 1.89 -0.49 6.09
C GLY A 24 1.84 -1.90 6.68
N ALA A 25 0.71 -2.23 7.31
CA ALA A 25 0.56 -3.47 8.06
C ALA A 25 0.61 -4.72 7.18
N LEU A 26 -0.01 -4.64 6.00
CA LEU A 26 -0.07 -5.78 5.09
C LEU A 26 1.30 -5.98 4.42
N GLY A 27 2.04 -4.90 4.15
CA GLY A 27 3.45 -5.01 3.77
C GLY A 27 4.29 -5.72 4.83
N MET A 28 4.11 -5.37 6.11
CA MET A 28 4.73 -6.09 7.23
C MET A 28 4.32 -7.56 7.32
N THR A 29 3.05 -7.86 7.05
CA THR A 29 2.51 -9.24 7.05
C THR A 29 3.21 -10.10 6.00
N VAL A 30 3.49 -9.56 4.81
CA VAL A 30 4.27 -10.26 3.77
C VAL A 30 5.70 -10.59 4.23
N HIS A 31 6.25 -9.84 5.19
CA HIS A 31 7.54 -10.15 5.85
C HIS A 31 7.42 -11.03 7.10
N GLY A 32 6.21 -11.48 7.43
CA GLY A 32 5.93 -12.32 8.58
C GLY A 32 5.80 -11.57 9.90
N VAL A 33 5.58 -10.25 9.87
CA VAL A 33 5.23 -9.46 11.06
C VAL A 33 3.74 -9.12 10.99
N VAL A 34 2.94 -9.90 11.71
CA VAL A 34 1.46 -9.84 11.65
C VAL A 34 0.93 -8.96 12.77
N ARG A 35 0.03 -8.02 12.42
CA ARG A 35 -0.74 -7.24 13.38
C ARG A 35 -2.07 -6.79 12.77
N ALA A 36 -3.06 -6.49 13.62
CA ALA A 36 -4.38 -6.09 13.16
C ALA A 36 -4.33 -4.80 12.32
N THR A 37 -5.03 -4.78 11.18
CA THR A 37 -5.15 -3.59 10.32
C THR A 37 -6.56 -3.44 9.80
N GLN A 38 -6.92 -2.20 9.50
CA GLN A 38 -8.23 -1.85 8.94
C GLN A 38 -8.14 -1.36 7.50
N ALA A 39 -6.92 -1.04 7.03
CA ALA A 39 -6.68 -0.55 5.68
C ALA A 39 -5.53 -1.31 5.01
N VAL A 40 -5.57 -1.30 3.68
CA VAL A 40 -4.45 -1.68 2.80
C VAL A 40 -3.78 -0.40 2.33
N ASP A 41 -2.52 -0.23 2.70
CA ASP A 41 -1.73 0.95 2.36
C ASP A 41 -0.90 0.68 1.09
N LEU A 42 -1.15 1.43 0.01
CA LEU A 42 -0.42 1.33 -1.25
C LEU A 42 0.29 2.65 -1.55
N PHE A 43 1.60 2.57 -1.76
CA PHE A 43 2.35 3.68 -2.31
C PHE A 43 2.30 3.59 -3.84
N VAL A 44 1.78 4.60 -4.56
CA VAL A 44 1.46 4.54 -5.98
C VAL A 44 2.23 5.60 -6.78
N ARG A 45 2.60 5.28 -8.02
CA ARG A 45 3.21 6.24 -8.94
C ARG A 45 2.15 7.26 -9.38
N PRO A 46 2.32 8.58 -9.12
CA PRO A 46 1.32 9.61 -9.44
C PRO A 46 1.39 10.05 -10.91
N GLU A 47 1.24 9.09 -11.82
CA GLU A 47 1.26 9.33 -13.27
C GLU A 47 -0.04 8.83 -13.90
N ALA A 48 -0.49 9.51 -14.96
CA ALA A 48 -1.79 9.24 -15.59
C ALA A 48 -1.98 7.78 -15.99
N ASP A 49 -0.96 7.17 -16.58
CA ASP A 49 -1.02 5.76 -16.98
C ASP A 49 -1.14 4.84 -15.77
N SER A 50 -0.32 5.06 -14.73
CA SER A 50 -0.34 4.30 -13.48
C SER A 50 -1.70 4.37 -12.79
N ILE A 51 -2.26 5.59 -12.63
CA ILE A 51 -3.57 5.80 -12.01
C ILE A 51 -4.70 5.22 -12.86
N ALA A 52 -4.60 5.24 -14.20
CA ALA A 52 -5.53 4.54 -15.06
C ALA A 52 -5.49 3.02 -14.82
N ARG A 53 -4.30 2.42 -14.65
CA ARG A 53 -4.19 0.98 -14.32
C ARG A 53 -4.77 0.66 -12.95
N LEU A 54 -4.49 1.50 -11.95
CA LEU A 54 -5.06 1.38 -10.61
C LEU A 54 -6.59 1.38 -10.65
N ARG A 55 -7.19 2.35 -11.34
CA ARG A 55 -8.66 2.41 -11.50
C ARG A 55 -9.22 1.19 -12.20
N ARG A 56 -8.58 0.69 -13.28
CA ARG A 56 -9.00 -0.57 -13.93
C ARG A 56 -8.94 -1.76 -12.98
N ALA A 57 -7.90 -1.85 -12.15
CA ALA A 57 -7.79 -2.91 -11.15
C ALA A 57 -8.93 -2.82 -10.12
N LEU A 58 -9.24 -1.62 -9.62
CA LEU A 58 -10.36 -1.40 -8.71
C LEU A 58 -11.71 -1.75 -9.36
N TYR A 59 -11.94 -1.36 -10.63
CA TYR A 59 -13.17 -1.73 -11.35
C TYR A 59 -13.32 -3.23 -11.56
N ARG A 60 -12.24 -4.01 -11.62
CA ARG A 60 -12.35 -5.48 -11.64
C ARG A 60 -12.88 -6.03 -10.31
N VAL A 61 -12.60 -5.35 -9.19
CA VAL A 61 -13.02 -5.76 -7.85
C VAL A 61 -14.41 -5.20 -7.50
N PHE A 62 -14.68 -3.95 -7.92
CA PHE A 62 -15.89 -3.19 -7.65
C PHE A 62 -16.45 -2.57 -8.94
N PRO A 63 -17.09 -3.36 -9.83
CA PRO A 63 -17.45 -2.92 -11.19
C PRO A 63 -18.42 -1.74 -11.27
N GLU A 64 -19.30 -1.60 -10.28
CA GLU A 64 -20.37 -0.58 -10.27
C GLU A 64 -19.99 0.68 -9.49
N ASP A 65 -18.78 0.74 -8.93
CA ASP A 65 -18.38 1.83 -8.06
C ASP A 65 -17.82 3.03 -8.85
N LEU A 66 -18.67 4.03 -9.07
CA LEU A 66 -18.29 5.25 -9.78
C LEU A 66 -17.31 6.13 -8.99
N THR A 67 -17.20 5.96 -7.66
CA THR A 67 -16.27 6.76 -6.83
C THR A 67 -14.80 6.45 -7.14
N ILE A 68 -14.51 5.33 -7.81
CA ILE A 68 -13.18 5.02 -8.35
C ILE A 68 -12.67 6.15 -9.29
N ASN A 69 -13.57 6.89 -9.95
CA ASN A 69 -13.21 8.02 -10.80
C ASN A 69 -12.68 9.23 -10.00
N GLU A 70 -12.93 9.29 -8.70
CA GLU A 70 -12.42 10.33 -7.80
C GLU A 70 -10.94 10.12 -7.44
N ILE A 71 -10.35 8.98 -7.81
CA ILE A 71 -8.91 8.74 -7.69
C ILE A 71 -8.22 9.41 -8.86
N THR A 72 -7.82 10.67 -8.65
CA THR A 72 -7.22 11.52 -9.69
C THR A 72 -5.70 11.59 -9.57
N VAL A 73 -5.04 11.91 -10.68
CA VAL A 73 -3.59 12.15 -10.69
C VAL A 73 -3.29 13.46 -9.96
N GLU A 74 -4.16 14.46 -10.12
CA GLU A 74 -4.03 15.80 -9.58
C GLU A 74 -3.98 15.77 -8.05
N ASP A 75 -4.85 14.96 -7.42
CA ASP A 75 -4.86 14.80 -5.95
C ASP A 75 -3.58 14.09 -5.46
N LEU A 76 -3.12 13.06 -6.16
CA LEU A 76 -1.92 12.29 -5.78
C LEU A 76 -0.61 13.02 -6.11
N ALA A 77 -0.57 13.86 -7.15
CA ALA A 77 0.58 14.68 -7.51
C ALA A 77 0.61 16.03 -6.74
N GLY A 78 -0.48 16.37 -6.05
CA GLY A 78 -0.69 17.65 -5.40
C GLY A 78 0.05 17.84 -4.06
N GLU A 79 -0.42 18.84 -3.31
CA GLU A 79 0.15 19.22 -2.02
C GLU A 79 -0.08 18.14 -0.94
N TYR A 80 -1.25 17.49 -1.00
CA TYR A 80 -1.70 16.41 -0.11
C TYR A 80 -1.83 15.08 -0.89
N PRO A 81 -0.70 14.39 -1.14
CA PRO A 81 -0.60 13.27 -2.08
C PRO A 81 -1.12 11.96 -1.47
N ALA A 82 -2.31 11.99 -0.87
CA ALA A 82 -2.93 10.83 -0.23
C ALA A 82 -4.45 10.81 -0.44
N ILE A 83 -4.97 9.65 -0.83
CA ILE A 83 -6.41 9.40 -1.02
C ILE A 83 -6.81 8.18 -0.20
N ARG A 84 -7.91 8.30 0.54
CA ARG A 84 -8.57 7.14 1.16
C ARG A 84 -9.77 6.73 0.33
N TYR A 85 -9.79 5.48 -0.10
CA TYR A 85 -10.92 4.86 -0.77
C TYR A 85 -11.54 3.80 0.13
N ASN A 86 -12.86 3.83 0.28
CA ASN A 86 -13.60 2.77 0.98
C ASN A 86 -14.52 2.11 -0.03
N SER A 87 -14.51 0.78 -0.08
CA SER A 87 -15.37 0.05 -0.98
C SER A 87 -16.85 0.24 -0.59
N PRO A 88 -17.78 0.24 -1.55
CA PRO A 88 -19.20 0.51 -1.30
C PRO A 88 -19.85 -0.55 -0.40
N ASP A 89 -19.33 -1.78 -0.42
CA ASP A 89 -19.75 -2.89 0.44
C ASP A 89 -19.08 -2.90 1.83
N GLY A 90 -18.19 -1.94 2.11
CA GLY A 90 -17.43 -1.85 3.35
C GLY A 90 -16.39 -2.97 3.56
N SER A 91 -16.15 -3.80 2.54
CA SER A 91 -15.21 -4.92 2.63
C SER A 91 -13.75 -4.47 2.74
N LEU A 92 -13.38 -3.37 2.08
CA LEU A 92 -12.02 -2.83 2.01
C LEU A 92 -11.97 -1.32 2.33
N SER A 93 -10.88 -0.93 2.99
CA SER A 93 -10.42 0.46 3.09
C SER A 93 -9.00 0.49 2.52
N LEU A 94 -8.74 1.38 1.57
CA LEU A 94 -7.46 1.52 0.88
C LEU A 94 -6.93 2.92 1.11
N ASP A 95 -5.66 3.02 1.50
CA ASP A 95 -4.94 4.28 1.57
C ASP A 95 -3.93 4.31 0.42
N PHE A 96 -4.12 5.22 -0.53
CA PHE A 96 -3.18 5.48 -1.61
C PHE A 96 -2.29 6.66 -1.21
N LEU A 97 -0.98 6.48 -1.28
CA LEU A 97 0.00 7.54 -1.04
C LEU A 97 0.92 7.65 -2.25
N ALA A 98 1.23 8.87 -2.69
CA ALA A 98 2.23 9.09 -3.73
C ALA A 98 3.50 9.78 -3.22
N ARG A 99 3.43 10.37 -2.02
CA ARG A 99 4.56 10.99 -1.34
C ARG A 99 4.30 11.07 0.17
N LEU A 100 5.34 10.89 0.98
CA LEU A 100 5.30 11.08 2.43
C LEU A 100 6.17 12.29 2.81
N GLY A 101 5.53 13.46 2.90
CA GLY A 101 6.22 14.72 3.18
C GLY A 101 7.30 15.02 2.14
N LYS A 102 8.52 15.30 2.58
CA LYS A 102 9.71 15.43 1.70
C LYS A 102 10.65 14.22 1.82
N ALA A 103 10.28 13.21 2.60
CA ALA A 103 11.16 12.10 2.95
C ALA A 103 11.12 10.97 1.92
N PHE A 104 9.94 10.72 1.32
CA PHE A 104 9.75 9.63 0.38
C PHE A 104 8.83 10.04 -0.77
N SER A 105 9.28 9.81 -2.00
CA SER A 105 8.49 9.75 -3.22
C SER A 105 8.53 8.31 -3.78
N TYR A 106 7.69 8.00 -4.77
CA TYR A 106 7.61 6.64 -5.33
C TYR A 106 8.99 6.11 -5.78
N ASP A 107 9.81 6.97 -6.37
CA ASP A 107 11.12 6.58 -6.91
C ASP A 107 12.20 6.37 -5.82
N ASP A 108 11.94 6.81 -4.58
CA ASP A 108 12.83 6.57 -3.44
C ASP A 108 12.59 5.22 -2.75
N LEU A 109 11.52 4.50 -3.10
CA LEU A 109 11.12 3.27 -2.41
C LEU A 109 11.90 2.06 -2.92
N ASP A 110 12.68 1.45 -2.03
CA ASP A 110 13.16 0.08 -2.19
C ASP A 110 12.01 -0.91 -2.00
N PHE A 111 11.73 -1.70 -3.03
CA PHE A 111 10.74 -2.77 -3.00
C PHE A 111 11.32 -4.09 -3.52
N GLU A 112 10.62 -5.17 -3.21
CA GLU A 112 10.89 -6.50 -3.74
C GLU A 112 9.59 -7.17 -4.21
N MET A 113 9.74 -8.12 -5.15
CA MET A 113 8.63 -8.99 -5.56
C MET A 113 8.57 -10.18 -4.60
N LYS A 114 7.46 -10.34 -3.89
CA LYS A 114 7.19 -11.51 -3.05
C LYS A 114 5.90 -12.20 -3.45
N THR A 115 5.87 -13.52 -3.29
CA THR A 115 4.63 -14.29 -3.48
C THR A 115 3.89 -14.34 -2.15
N TYR A 116 2.65 -13.83 -2.11
CA TYR A 116 1.76 -13.87 -0.96
C TYR A 116 0.46 -14.55 -1.38
N GLU A 117 0.13 -15.68 -0.75
CA GLU A 117 -1.03 -16.51 -1.12
C GLU A 117 -1.09 -16.82 -2.64
N GLY A 118 0.07 -17.12 -3.24
CA GLY A 118 0.21 -17.41 -4.68
C GLY A 118 0.11 -16.19 -5.60
N ILE A 119 0.04 -14.96 -5.06
CA ILE A 119 -0.01 -13.71 -5.83
C ILE A 119 1.35 -13.01 -5.76
N PRO A 120 1.97 -12.65 -6.90
CA PRO A 120 3.14 -11.77 -6.89
C PRO A 120 2.75 -10.36 -6.47
N VAL A 121 3.38 -9.86 -5.40
CA VAL A 121 3.12 -8.56 -4.81
C VAL A 121 4.41 -7.75 -4.79
N ARG A 122 4.35 -6.51 -5.28
CA ARG A 122 5.39 -5.49 -5.03
C ARG A 122 5.23 -5.01 -3.60
N VAL A 123 6.17 -5.33 -2.73
CA VAL A 123 6.14 -4.95 -1.31
C VAL A 123 7.38 -4.15 -0.97
N ALA A 124 7.24 -3.09 -0.17
CA ALA A 124 8.41 -2.37 0.34
C ALA A 124 9.31 -3.35 1.08
N THR A 125 10.63 -3.20 0.91
CA THR A 125 11.58 -4.04 1.67
C THR A 125 11.33 -3.85 3.17
N ALA A 126 11.69 -4.84 3.97
CA ALA A 126 11.55 -4.72 5.42
C ALA A 126 12.28 -3.47 5.96
N ARG A 127 13.42 -3.11 5.34
CA ARG A 127 14.21 -1.94 5.71
C ARG A 127 13.48 -0.65 5.37
N MET A 128 12.89 -0.57 4.17
CA MET A 128 12.07 0.57 3.76
C MET A 128 10.85 0.76 4.69
N LEU A 129 10.16 -0.33 5.06
CA LEU A 129 9.07 -0.28 6.04
C LEU A 129 9.53 0.25 7.40
N PHE A 130 10.71 -0.16 7.86
CA PHE A 130 11.31 0.34 9.10
C PHE A 130 11.64 1.83 9.00
N ASP A 131 12.29 2.26 7.91
CA ASP A 131 12.70 3.65 7.72
C ASP A 131 11.50 4.61 7.62
N MET A 132 10.38 4.15 7.04
CA MET A 132 9.11 4.90 7.02
C MET A 132 8.47 5.07 8.39
N LYS A 133 8.80 4.22 9.37
CA LYS A 133 8.08 4.10 10.65
C LYS A 133 8.88 4.60 11.85
N LYS A 134 10.21 4.46 11.82
CA LYS A 134 11.11 4.70 12.96
C LYS A 134 11.04 6.12 13.54
N ASP A 135 10.87 7.13 12.70
CA ASP A 135 10.92 8.55 13.09
C ASP A 135 9.55 9.24 13.04
N THR A 136 8.48 8.50 13.40
CA THR A 136 7.13 9.05 13.44
C THR A 136 6.67 9.35 14.89
N LEU A 137 5.64 10.18 15.01
CA LEU A 137 4.97 10.47 16.29
C LEU A 137 3.91 9.42 16.67
N ARG A 138 3.55 8.51 15.75
CA ARG A 138 2.51 7.51 15.97
C ARG A 138 3.09 6.36 16.79
N LEU A 139 2.49 6.07 17.94
CA LEU A 139 2.93 4.98 18.82
C LEU A 139 2.92 3.62 18.10
N GLN A 140 1.92 3.36 17.26
CA GLN A 140 1.85 2.12 16.47
C GLN A 140 3.02 1.99 15.50
N ASP A 141 3.46 3.07 14.85
CA ASP A 141 4.58 3.02 13.91
C ASP A 141 5.90 2.74 14.62
N ARG A 142 6.10 3.26 15.84
CA ARG A 142 7.27 2.92 16.66
C ARG A 142 7.27 1.44 17.05
N ALA A 143 6.12 0.90 17.45
CA ALA A 143 5.97 -0.52 17.74
C ALA A 143 6.20 -1.39 16.50
N ASP A 144 5.69 -0.97 15.34
CA ASP A 144 5.89 -1.65 14.07
C ASP A 144 7.39 -1.65 13.67
N ALA A 145 8.11 -0.54 13.87
CA ALA A 145 9.55 -0.44 13.61
C ALA A 145 10.37 -1.36 14.52
N GLU A 146 10.02 -1.43 15.81
CA GLU A 146 10.66 -2.33 16.76
C GLU A 146 10.41 -3.81 16.41
N ALA A 147 9.19 -4.16 16.01
CA ALA A 147 8.86 -5.51 15.57
C ALA A 147 9.66 -5.92 14.32
N LEU A 148 9.91 -5.00 13.40
CA LEU A 148 10.79 -5.22 12.25
C LEU A 148 12.25 -5.45 12.67
N LYS A 149 12.78 -4.63 13.60
CA LYS A 149 14.13 -4.84 14.14
C LYS A 149 14.28 -6.24 14.72
N GLN A 150 13.35 -6.65 15.58
CA GLN A 150 13.37 -7.97 16.23
C GLN A 150 13.25 -9.10 15.20
N ARG A 151 12.33 -8.98 14.23
CA ARG A 151 12.11 -10.01 13.21
C ARG A 151 13.34 -10.25 12.32
N PHE A 152 14.12 -9.21 12.07
CA PHE A 152 15.28 -9.25 11.18
C PHE A 152 16.63 -9.19 11.93
N ASN A 153 16.61 -9.25 13.26
CA ASN A 153 17.79 -9.14 14.13
C ASN A 153 18.67 -7.91 13.80
N TRP A 154 18.05 -6.77 13.48
CA TRP A 154 18.77 -5.53 13.36
C TRP A 154 19.07 -5.00 14.75
N GLY A 155 20.35 -4.89 15.08
CA GLY A 155 20.79 -4.29 16.34
C GLY A 155 20.33 -2.84 16.50
N ASP A 156 20.59 -2.30 17.68
CA ASP A 156 20.39 -0.87 17.97
C ASP A 156 21.40 0.03 17.27
#